data_AF-R5BC08-F1
#
_entry.id   AF-R5BC08-F1
#
_cell.length_a   1.000
_cell.length_b   1.000
_cell.length_c   1.000
_cell.angle_alpha   90.00
_cell.angle_beta   90.00
_cell.angle_gamma   90.00
#
_symmetry.space_group_name_H-M   'P 1'
#
loop_
_entity.id
_entity.type
_entity.pdbx_description
1 polymer ?
#
loop_
_entity_poly.entity_id
_entity_poly.type
_entity_poly.pdbx_seq_one_letter_code
_entity_poly.pdbx_strand_id
1 'polypeptide(L)'
;MKALGTNYPLLFSISKKLQKIHRNNVSGIKETITVRKTIAKVKMKLDKWVEEGKHRDSYDSMDDLLNELEITSEELSFYCSKVLNKKFSTWRKDLRIEEAKELLIQEPETPVCHIGFAIGFNDKSNFRQQFRKTVGCTPTEWRERNIKEYSDSKK
;
A
#
# COMPACT_ATOMS: atom_id res chain seq x y z
N MET A 1 -14.98 -42.31 55.65
CA MET A 1 -15.68 -42.29 54.35
C MET A 1 -14.66 -41.91 53.28
N LYS A 2 -14.23 -42.87 52.44
CA LYS A 2 -13.17 -42.67 51.43
C LYS A 2 -13.72 -41.84 50.27
N ALA A 3 -13.09 -40.70 49.98
CA ALA A 3 -13.31 -39.98 48.73
C ALA A 3 -12.93 -40.90 47.57
N LEU A 4 -13.90 -41.22 46.70
CA LEU A 4 -13.62 -41.89 45.43
C LEU A 4 -12.84 -40.90 44.56
N GLY A 5 -11.51 -41.02 44.61
CA GLY A 5 -10.63 -40.34 43.67
C GLY A 5 -10.95 -40.87 42.27
N THR A 6 -11.70 -40.07 41.52
CA THR A 6 -12.16 -40.38 40.17
C THR A 6 -10.97 -40.33 39.20
N ASN A 7 -10.17 -41.40 39.19
CA ASN A 7 -9.16 -41.64 38.18
C ASN A 7 -9.85 -42.09 36.90
N TYR A 8 -10.20 -41.13 36.04
CA TYR A 8 -10.72 -41.38 34.69
C TYR A 8 -9.65 -40.99 33.65
N PRO A 9 -8.71 -41.89 33.31
CA PRO A 9 -7.63 -41.63 32.35
C PRO A 9 -8.13 -41.13 30.99
N LEU A 10 -9.31 -41.61 30.57
CA LEU A 10 -9.97 -41.17 29.34
C LEU A 10 -10.43 -39.72 29.42
N LEU A 11 -11.06 -39.30 30.53
CA LEU A 11 -11.48 -37.90 30.72
C LEU A 11 -10.27 -36.96 30.80
N PHE A 12 -9.19 -37.37 31.45
CA PHE A 12 -7.95 -36.60 31.49
C PHE A 12 -7.33 -36.45 30.09
N SER A 13 -7.34 -37.52 29.28
CA SER A 13 -6.83 -37.50 27.91
C SER A 13 -7.69 -36.62 27.00
N ILE A 14 -9.02 -36.67 27.15
CA ILE A 14 -9.96 -35.79 26.45
C ILE A 14 -9.72 -34.32 26.85
N SER A 15 -9.60 -34.04 28.15
CA SER A 15 -9.32 -32.68 28.67
C SER A 15 -8.00 -32.11 28.11
N LYS A 16 -6.91 -32.88 28.12
CA LYS A 16 -5.63 -32.48 27.50
C LYS A 16 -5.75 -32.21 26.00
N LYS A 17 -6.49 -33.06 25.27
CA LYS A 17 -6.71 -32.88 23.82
C LYS A 17 -7.53 -31.61 23.54
N LEU A 18 -8.58 -31.34 24.31
CA LEU A 18 -9.39 -30.12 24.22
C LEU A 18 -8.58 -28.86 24.56
N GLN A 19 -7.74 -28.90 25.61
CA GLN A 19 -6.85 -27.79 25.95
C GLN A 19 -5.84 -27.49 24.83
N LYS A 20 -5.29 -28.51 24.19
CA LYS A 20 -4.36 -28.36 23.05
C LYS A 20 -5.06 -27.75 21.83
N ILE A 21 -6.26 -28.22 21.49
CA ILE A 21 -7.06 -27.65 20.40
C ILE A 21 -7.42 -26.19 20.68
N HIS A 22 -7.89 -25.89 21.89
CA HIS A 22 -8.22 -24.52 22.31
C HIS A 22 -6.99 -23.60 22.23
N ARG A 23 -5.83 -24.03 22.76
CA ARG A 23 -4.59 -23.25 22.70
C ARG A 23 -4.16 -22.98 21.25
N ASN A 24 -4.24 -23.97 20.37
CA ASN A 24 -3.90 -23.81 18.95
C ASN A 24 -4.86 -22.85 18.23
N ASN A 25 -6.16 -22.96 18.47
CA ASN A 25 -7.17 -22.06 17.90
C ASN A 25 -6.98 -20.62 18.38
N VAL A 26 -6.72 -20.43 19.68
CA VAL A 26 -6.44 -19.10 20.24
C VAL A 26 -5.16 -18.50 19.64
N SER A 27 -4.12 -19.30 19.39
CA SER A 27 -2.90 -18.84 18.72
C SER A 27 -3.16 -18.36 17.29
N GLY A 28 -3.90 -19.14 16.48
CA GLY A 28 -4.24 -18.75 15.10
C GLY A 28 -5.14 -17.51 15.02
N ILE A 29 -6.08 -17.36 15.97
CA ILE A 29 -6.91 -16.16 16.09
C ILE A 29 -6.03 -14.94 16.44
N LYS A 30 -5.12 -15.07 17.41
CA LYS A 30 -4.20 -13.99 17.79
C LYS A 30 -3.33 -13.55 16.61
N GLU A 31 -2.77 -14.49 15.87
CA GLU A 31 -1.98 -14.22 14.67
C GLU A 31 -2.80 -13.48 13.60
N THR A 32 -4.02 -13.94 13.32
CA THR A 32 -4.94 -13.28 12.39
C THR A 32 -5.28 -11.84 12.81
N ILE A 33 -5.51 -11.61 14.10
CA ILE A 33 -5.78 -10.27 14.64
C ILE A 33 -4.56 -9.37 14.49
N THR A 34 -3.37 -9.86 14.83
CA THR A 34 -2.11 -9.11 14.68
C THR A 34 -1.89 -8.70 13.22
N VAL A 35 -2.07 -9.62 12.28
CA VAL A 35 -1.96 -9.34 10.83
C VAL A 35 -2.93 -8.23 10.40
N ARG A 36 -4.21 -8.33 10.80
CA ARG A 36 -5.21 -7.29 10.48
C ARG A 36 -4.84 -5.93 11.06
N LYS A 37 -4.33 -5.89 12.30
CA LYS A 37 -3.87 -4.65 12.93
C LYS A 37 -2.68 -4.03 12.19
N THR A 38 -1.70 -4.84 11.80
CA THR A 38 -0.55 -4.36 11.00
C THR A 38 -1.01 -3.80 9.66
N ILE A 39 -1.90 -4.50 8.94
CA ILE A 39 -2.46 -4.02 7.66
C ILE A 39 -3.18 -2.69 7.83
N ALA A 40 -4.03 -2.57 8.86
CA ALA A 40 -4.76 -1.34 9.13
C ALA A 40 -3.81 -0.18 9.49
N LYS A 41 -2.78 -0.44 10.31
CA LYS A 41 -1.76 0.54 10.68
C LYS A 41 -1.02 1.07 9.45
N VAL A 42 -0.46 0.17 8.64
CA VAL A 42 0.31 0.54 7.46
C VAL A 42 -0.58 1.27 6.44
N LYS A 43 -1.81 0.79 6.23
CA LYS A 43 -2.78 1.47 5.36
C LYS A 43 -3.02 2.91 5.81
N MET A 44 -3.34 3.12 7.08
CA MET A 44 -3.61 4.46 7.62
C MET A 44 -2.40 5.39 7.44
N LYS A 45 -1.19 4.90 7.71
CA LYS A 45 0.05 5.68 7.53
C LYS A 45 0.30 6.04 6.06
N LEU A 46 0.13 5.08 5.16
CA LEU A 46 0.31 5.31 3.72
C LEU A 46 -0.76 6.23 3.14
N ASP A 47 -2.04 6.06 3.52
CA ASP A 47 -3.12 6.93 3.06
C ASP A 47 -2.85 8.39 3.46
N LYS A 48 -2.52 8.63 4.74
CA LYS A 48 -2.14 9.97 5.23
C LYS A 48 -0.92 10.53 4.48
N TRP A 49 0.10 9.71 4.26
CA TRP A 49 1.31 10.12 3.54
C TRP A 49 1.01 10.51 2.08
N VAL A 50 0.06 9.84 1.41
CA VAL A 50 -0.42 10.22 0.08
C VAL A 50 -1.23 11.51 0.12
N GLU A 51 -2.12 11.67 1.11
CA GLU A 51 -2.92 12.89 1.29
C GLU A 51 -2.04 14.14 1.50
N GLU A 52 -0.93 13.99 2.21
CA GLU A 52 0.07 15.04 2.41
C GLU A 52 0.96 15.29 1.18
N GLY A 53 0.78 14.54 0.09
CA GLY A 53 1.54 14.69 -1.15
C GLY A 53 2.97 14.13 -1.09
N LYS A 54 3.33 13.42 -0.02
CA LYS A 54 4.69 12.93 0.23
C LYS A 54 5.14 11.85 -0.75
N HIS A 55 4.20 11.25 -1.49
CA HIS A 55 4.56 10.38 -2.62
C HIS A 55 5.36 11.11 -3.70
N ARG A 56 5.34 12.45 -3.76
CA ARG A 56 6.15 13.26 -4.69
C ARG A 56 7.60 13.45 -4.22
N ASP A 57 7.87 13.35 -2.92
CA ASP A 57 9.16 13.73 -2.34
C ASP A 57 10.33 12.83 -2.79
N SER A 58 11.56 13.33 -2.72
CA SER A 58 12.75 12.49 -2.81
C SER A 58 13.17 12.06 -1.41
N TYR A 59 13.67 10.84 -1.28
CA TYR A 59 14.22 10.32 -0.02
C TYR A 59 15.66 9.90 -0.28
N ASP A 60 16.57 10.24 0.63
CA ASP A 60 17.98 9.87 0.52
C ASP A 60 18.18 8.36 0.74
N SER A 61 17.38 7.77 1.63
CA SER A 61 17.37 6.33 1.88
C SER A 61 15.95 5.78 2.11
N MET A 62 15.84 4.45 2.05
CA MET A 62 14.60 3.76 2.43
C MET A 62 14.30 3.92 3.94
N ASP A 63 15.34 4.03 4.76
CA ASP A 63 15.20 4.18 6.21
C ASP A 63 14.56 5.52 6.58
N ASP A 64 14.88 6.59 5.85
CA ASP A 64 14.26 7.91 6.07
C ASP A 64 12.74 7.86 5.85
N LEU A 65 12.30 7.18 4.79
CA LEU A 65 10.89 6.96 4.51
C LEU A 65 10.22 6.13 5.63
N LEU A 66 10.85 5.04 6.05
CA LEU A 66 10.30 4.15 7.08
C LEU A 66 10.18 4.86 8.44
N ASN A 67 11.16 5.70 8.77
CA ASN A 67 11.15 6.54 9.95
C ASN A 67 10.02 7.57 9.91
N GLU A 68 9.82 8.26 8.78
CA GLU A 68 8.70 9.22 8.62
C GLU A 68 7.32 8.54 8.72
N LEU A 69 7.19 7.34 8.15
CA LEU A 69 5.94 6.56 8.23
C LEU A 69 5.72 5.91 9.61
N GLU A 70 6.75 5.84 10.45
CA GLU A 70 6.77 5.12 11.72
C GLU A 70 6.39 3.63 11.56
N ILE A 71 6.92 2.97 10.52
CA ILE A 71 6.69 1.54 10.23
C ILE A 71 8.01 0.82 9.92
N THR A 72 8.03 -0.50 10.07
CA THR A 72 9.22 -1.28 9.71
C THR A 72 9.23 -1.70 8.24
N SER A 73 10.42 -2.07 7.76
CA SER A 73 10.60 -2.61 6.41
C SER A 73 9.79 -3.89 6.18
N GLU A 74 9.67 -4.75 7.20
CA GLU A 74 8.84 -5.96 7.14
C GLU A 74 7.36 -5.62 7.02
N GLU A 75 6.86 -4.65 7.81
CA GLU A 75 5.46 -4.24 7.77
C GLU A 75 5.07 -3.67 6.41
N LEU A 76 5.92 -2.82 5.85
CA LEU A 76 5.72 -2.25 4.53
C LEU A 76 5.77 -3.34 3.45
N SER A 77 6.79 -4.21 3.47
CA SER A 77 6.93 -5.30 2.51
C SER A 77 5.77 -6.29 2.57
N PHE A 78 5.31 -6.61 3.79
CA PHE A 78 4.14 -7.44 4.04
C PHE A 78 2.88 -6.80 3.45
N TYR A 79 2.63 -5.52 3.75
CA TYR A 79 1.48 -4.79 3.22
C TYR A 79 1.50 -4.72 1.69
N CYS A 80 2.63 -4.33 1.11
CA CYS A 80 2.83 -4.25 -0.34
C CYS A 80 2.55 -5.60 -1.03
N SER A 81 3.05 -6.69 -0.46
CA SER A 81 2.89 -8.03 -1.05
C SER A 81 1.47 -8.57 -0.86
N LYS A 82 0.86 -8.37 0.32
CA LYS A 82 -0.45 -8.96 0.66
C LYS A 82 -1.64 -8.15 0.20
N VAL A 83 -1.53 -6.82 0.20
CA VAL A 83 -2.65 -5.91 -0.07
C VAL A 83 -2.52 -5.31 -1.46
N LEU A 84 -1.34 -4.75 -1.78
CA LEU A 84 -1.16 -4.04 -3.06
C LEU A 84 -0.74 -4.97 -4.21
N ASN A 85 -0.29 -6.19 -3.89
CA ASN A 85 0.29 -7.15 -4.83
C ASN A 85 1.37 -6.54 -5.74
N LYS A 86 2.19 -5.63 -5.20
CA LYS A 86 3.24 -4.93 -5.93
C LYS A 86 4.30 -4.40 -4.96
N LYS A 87 5.51 -4.15 -5.46
CA LYS A 87 6.58 -3.49 -4.69
C LYS A 87 6.19 -2.04 -4.37
N PHE A 88 6.65 -1.52 -3.24
CA PHE A 88 6.42 -0.13 -2.83
C PHE A 88 6.83 0.88 -3.91
N SER A 89 8.02 0.69 -4.51
CA SER A 89 8.53 1.58 -5.56
C SER A 89 7.65 1.60 -6.81
N THR A 90 7.03 0.47 -7.17
CA THR A 90 6.07 0.41 -8.28
C THR A 90 4.78 1.11 -7.89
N TRP A 91 4.23 0.82 -6.71
CA TRP A 91 3.02 1.48 -6.21
C TRP A 91 3.17 3.00 -6.17
N ARG A 92 4.28 3.50 -5.64
CA ARG A 92 4.57 4.93 -5.59
C ARG A 92 4.64 5.57 -6.98
N LYS A 93 5.25 4.88 -7.96
CA LYS A 93 5.26 5.35 -9.35
C LYS A 93 3.85 5.39 -9.93
N ASP A 94 3.03 4.39 -9.66
CA ASP A 94 1.63 4.36 -10.12
C ASP A 94 0.86 5.57 -9.59
N LEU A 95 0.98 5.89 -8.29
CA LEU A 95 0.38 7.09 -7.70
C LEU A 95 0.80 8.37 -8.42
N ARG A 96 2.10 8.54 -8.67
CA ARG A 96 2.62 9.71 -9.38
C ARG A 96 2.06 9.80 -10.80
N ILE A 97 1.92 8.67 -11.50
CA ILE A 97 1.36 8.64 -12.85
C ILE A 97 -0.13 8.97 -12.86
N GLU A 98 -0.91 8.48 -11.90
CA GLU A 98 -2.33 8.85 -11.79
C GLU A 98 -2.47 10.36 -11.53
N GLU A 99 -1.66 10.92 -10.63
CA GLU A 99 -1.65 12.36 -10.41
C GLU A 99 -1.22 13.15 -11.66
N ALA A 100 -0.23 12.63 -12.41
CA ALA A 100 0.19 13.23 -13.67
C ALA A 100 -0.97 13.36 -14.65
N LYS A 101 -1.84 12.34 -14.74
CA LYS A 101 -3.03 12.38 -15.62
C LYS A 101 -3.96 13.53 -15.23
N GLU A 102 -4.20 13.71 -13.94
CA GLU A 102 -5.04 14.81 -13.44
C GLU A 102 -4.44 16.17 -13.79
N LEU A 103 -3.15 16.38 -13.52
CA LEU A 103 -2.47 17.64 -13.85
C LEU A 103 -2.41 17.90 -15.36
N LEU A 104 -2.27 16.85 -16.18
CA LEU A 104 -2.21 16.98 -17.64
C LEU A 104 -3.50 17.57 -18.24
N ILE A 105 -4.67 17.32 -17.63
CA ILE A 105 -5.95 17.91 -18.06
C ILE A 105 -6.30 19.21 -17.33
N GLN A 106 -5.93 19.34 -16.06
CA GLN A 106 -6.22 20.53 -15.25
C GLN A 106 -5.34 21.72 -15.67
N GLU A 107 -4.11 21.44 -16.10
CA GLU A 107 -3.12 22.44 -16.50
C GLU A 107 -2.62 22.18 -17.94
N PRO A 108 -3.47 22.40 -18.96
CA PRO A 108 -3.14 22.08 -20.35
C PRO A 108 -1.95 22.89 -20.89
N GLU A 109 -1.78 24.11 -20.38
CA GLU A 109 -0.70 25.04 -20.75
C GLU A 109 0.64 24.72 -20.07
N THR A 110 0.62 23.97 -18.95
CA THR A 110 1.85 23.62 -18.24
C THR A 110 2.68 22.66 -19.10
N PRO A 111 3.99 22.90 -19.32
CA PRO A 111 4.84 21.97 -20.06
C PRO A 111 4.83 20.58 -19.41
N VAL A 112 4.68 19.53 -20.21
CA VAL A 112 4.64 18.12 -19.75
C VAL A 112 5.80 17.77 -18.82
N CYS A 113 6.99 18.33 -19.07
CA CYS A 113 8.14 18.09 -18.21
C CYS A 113 8.02 18.73 -16.83
N HIS A 114 7.38 19.90 -16.71
CA HIS A 114 7.16 20.55 -15.41
C HIS A 114 6.18 19.73 -14.57
N ILE A 115 5.14 19.15 -15.19
CA ILE A 115 4.25 18.19 -14.50
C ILE A 115 5.06 16.99 -13.98
N GLY A 116 5.93 16.43 -14.82
CA GLY A 116 6.82 15.33 -14.40
C GLY A 116 7.69 15.68 -13.19
N PHE A 117 8.24 16.89 -13.14
CA PHE A 117 9.01 17.36 -11.99
C PHE A 117 8.12 17.58 -10.76
N ALA A 118 6.95 18.18 -10.92
CA ALA A 118 6.02 18.47 -9.83
C ALA A 118 5.53 17.21 -9.09
N ILE A 119 5.35 16.10 -9.81
CA ILE A 119 4.97 14.80 -9.23
C ILE A 119 6.17 13.97 -8.75
N GLY A 120 7.39 14.52 -8.78
CA GLY A 120 8.56 13.90 -8.16
C GLY A 120 9.46 13.06 -9.07
N PHE A 121 9.36 13.16 -10.41
CA PHE A 121 10.39 12.58 -11.28
C PHE A 121 11.57 13.54 -11.38
N ASN A 122 12.79 13.02 -11.29
CA ASN A 122 14.00 13.84 -11.37
C ASN A 122 14.40 14.19 -12.81
N ASP A 123 13.88 13.46 -13.80
CA ASP A 123 14.21 13.68 -15.21
C ASP A 123 13.04 13.38 -16.15
N LYS A 124 13.04 14.09 -17.28
CA LYS A 124 11.98 14.06 -18.29
C LYS A 124 11.86 12.69 -18.97
N SER A 125 12.98 12.00 -19.17
CA SER A 125 13.03 10.74 -19.91
C SER A 125 12.43 9.59 -19.10
N ASN A 126 12.77 9.51 -17.82
CA ASN A 126 12.21 8.56 -16.86
C ASN A 126 10.69 8.77 -16.70
N PHE A 127 10.24 10.01 -16.53
CA PHE A 127 8.81 10.32 -16.50
C PHE A 127 8.09 9.82 -17.76
N ARG A 128 8.57 10.21 -18.95
CA ARG A 128 7.95 9.80 -20.22
C ARG A 128 7.93 8.28 -20.41
N GLN A 129 9.03 7.61 -20.08
CA GLN A 129 9.13 6.15 -20.18
C GLN A 129 8.14 5.48 -19.22
N GLN A 130 8.11 5.91 -17.96
CA GLN A 130 7.23 5.33 -16.95
C GLN A 130 5.76 5.59 -17.28
N PHE A 131 5.41 6.81 -17.70
CA PHE A 131 4.05 7.13 -18.12
C PHE A 131 3.61 6.27 -19.30
N ARG A 132 4.44 6.16 -20.35
CA ARG A 132 4.14 5.29 -21.50
C ARG A 132 4.00 3.83 -21.12
N LYS A 133 4.85 3.34 -20.21
CA LYS A 133 4.77 1.97 -19.71
C LYS A 133 3.47 1.70 -18.95
N THR A 134 3.03 2.63 -18.12
CA THR A 134 1.82 2.48 -17.28
C THR A 134 0.53 2.74 -18.08
N VAL A 135 0.52 3.74 -18.95
CA VAL A 135 -0.69 4.24 -19.64
C VAL A 135 -0.81 3.76 -21.09
N GLY A 136 0.28 3.26 -21.68
CA GLY A 136 0.33 2.76 -23.05
C GLY A 136 0.64 3.83 -24.11
N CYS A 137 0.74 5.10 -23.73
CA CYS A 137 1.02 6.22 -24.63
C CYS A 137 1.80 7.33 -23.94
N THR A 138 2.33 8.29 -24.70
CA THR A 138 3.09 9.40 -24.13
C THR A 138 2.17 10.38 -23.37
N PRO A 139 2.71 11.12 -22.38
CA PRO A 139 1.92 12.13 -21.67
C PRO A 139 1.27 13.17 -22.59
N THR A 140 1.97 13.57 -23.67
CA THR A 140 1.44 14.53 -24.67
C THR A 140 0.25 13.95 -25.41
N GLU A 141 0.37 12.74 -25.97
CA GLU A 141 -0.74 12.09 -26.67
C GLU A 141 -1.91 11.80 -25.73
N TRP A 142 -1.64 11.51 -24.46
CA TRP A 142 -2.68 11.32 -23.44
C TRP A 142 -3.41 12.64 -23.16
N ARG A 143 -2.67 13.74 -22.96
CA ARG A 143 -3.25 15.08 -22.77
C ARG A 143 -4.16 15.48 -23.93
N GLU A 144 -3.69 15.36 -25.16
CA GLU A 144 -4.43 15.76 -26.37
C GLU A 144 -5.76 15.00 -26.51
N ARG A 145 -5.77 13.72 -26.12
CA ARG A 145 -6.98 12.88 -26.13
C ARG A 145 -7.99 13.30 -25.06
N ASN A 146 -7.53 13.58 -23.84
CA ASN A 146 -8.41 13.74 -22.68
C ASN A 146 -8.86 15.19 -22.43
N ILE A 147 -8.16 16.21 -22.95
CA ILE A 147 -8.56 17.62 -22.80
C ILE A 147 -9.93 17.91 -23.44
N LYS A 148 -10.22 17.28 -24.59
CA LYS A 148 -11.50 17.47 -25.30
C LYS A 148 -12.66 17.00 -24.43
N GLU A 149 -12.54 15.80 -23.88
CA GLU A 149 -13.56 15.20 -23.01
C GLU A 149 -13.74 15.98 -21.69
N TYR A 150 -12.64 16.47 -21.10
CA TYR A 150 -12.70 17.26 -19.86
C TYR A 150 -13.44 18.59 -20.05
N SER A 151 -13.18 19.29 -21.16
CA SER A 151 -13.80 20.59 -21.45
C SER A 151 -15.31 20.49 -21.69
N ASP A 152 -15.78 19.36 -22.23
CA ASP A 152 -17.19 19.10 -22.49
C ASP A 152 -17.97 18.68 -21.21
N SER A 153 -17.28 18.10 -20.22
CA SER A 153 -17.89 17.67 -18.94
C SER A 153 -18.13 18.79 -17.92
N LYS A 154 -17.52 19.97 -18.13
CA LYS A 154 -17.66 21.16 -17.25
C LYS A 154 -18.60 22.24 -17.81
N LYS A 155 -19.24 22.01 -18.96
CA LYS A 155 -20.36 22.81 -19.47
C LYS A 155 -21.68 22.27 -18.95
#